data_AF-A0AAV6KJE1-F1
#
_entry.id   AF-A0AAV6KJE1-F1
#
_cell.length_a   1.000
_cell.length_b   1.000
_cell.length_c   1.000
_cell.angle_alpha   90.00
_cell.angle_beta   90.00
_cell.angle_gamma   90.00
#
_symmetry.space_group_name_H-M   'P 1'
#
loop_
_entity.id
_entity.type
_entity.pdbx_description
1 polymer ?
#
loop_
_entity_poly.entity_id
_entity_poly.type
_entity_poly.pdbx_seq_one_letter_code
_entity_poly.pdbx_strand_id
1 'polypeptide(L)'
;MVTVNIGMLHYVLDHVYGAFVHRTKISPPFFSRGWGGTKLDLLERLIKQLFPEVEGQNWPPTLVQPIWTTVWETKTACLREGVFRTPCDEQILSALPPECHNARVAFLSPKLVPPEKMACVVHLAGTGDHTFERRLRLGGPLLKENIATMVLESPFYGKRRPMLQRGAKLLCVSDLLLLGRATIEEARSLLYWLDTEEGYGKMGVCGLSMGGVHAAMVGSLHPSPVATLPFLSPHSAVVAFCEGILKHATAWEALREDLAVQKGAMTLEEVRERLRHVLSLTDVTRFPIPKNPNACIFVAATDDGYIPKHSVLELQRAWPGSEVRWVTGGHVSSFLLHNGEFRKAIVDGLNRLQWKESSLMSRMDSLDLQIRRQTLELGIIARLCRKLLYVVPAFEVDSSMPLEHGFQYLEGDVLFITLNSSASCHYTLGEVRIKSWIKPVLICTRFSCAAPGLLGPVRLLLPGSPTGKDILATAKEDCHMLVASSSLLGLSRR
;
A
#
# COMPACT_ATOMS: atom_id res chain seq x y z
N MET A 1 43.15 -14.89 33.64
CA MET A 1 41.80 -14.37 33.31
C MET A 1 41.49 -14.88 31.91
N VAL A 2 40.77 -16.00 31.78
CA VAL A 2 40.40 -16.52 30.46
C VAL A 2 39.34 -15.57 29.91
N THR A 3 39.70 -14.79 28.90
CA THR A 3 38.73 -14.04 28.09
C THR A 3 37.85 -15.06 27.39
N VAL A 4 36.76 -15.47 28.05
CA VAL A 4 35.70 -16.25 27.42
C VAL A 4 35.20 -15.37 26.28
N ASN A 5 35.45 -15.79 25.05
CA ASN A 5 34.98 -15.08 23.87
C ASN A 5 33.45 -15.07 23.92
N ILE A 6 32.87 -13.94 24.32
CA ILE A 6 31.43 -13.78 24.55
C ILE A 6 30.64 -14.13 23.27
N GLY A 7 31.19 -13.86 22.08
CA GLY A 7 30.62 -14.28 20.80
C GLY A 7 30.55 -15.80 20.66
N MET A 8 31.62 -16.52 21.06
CA MET A 8 31.63 -17.98 21.12
C MET A 8 30.59 -18.53 22.10
N LEU A 9 30.37 -17.87 23.24
CA LEU A 9 29.32 -18.28 24.19
C LEU A 9 27.92 -18.16 23.58
N HIS A 10 27.62 -17.08 22.87
CA HIS A 10 26.33 -16.92 22.18
C HIS A 10 26.13 -17.95 21.06
N TYR A 11 27.16 -18.16 20.24
CA TYR A 11 27.14 -19.17 19.20
C TYR A 11 26.96 -20.58 19.78
N VAL A 12 27.66 -20.88 20.89
CA VAL A 12 27.53 -22.14 21.64
C VAL A 12 26.16 -22.24 22.29
N LEU A 13 25.54 -21.17 22.79
CA LEU A 13 24.17 -21.22 23.30
C LEU A 13 23.18 -21.57 22.21
N ASP A 14 23.25 -20.93 21.03
CA ASP A 14 22.39 -21.29 19.90
C ASP A 14 22.63 -22.74 19.46
N HIS A 15 23.89 -23.16 19.32
CA HIS A 15 24.24 -24.50 18.84
C HIS A 15 23.97 -25.59 19.86
N VAL A 16 24.35 -25.40 21.12
CA VAL A 16 24.13 -26.38 22.19
C VAL A 16 22.65 -26.44 22.49
N TYR A 17 21.94 -25.33 22.70
CA TYR A 17 20.50 -25.40 22.97
C TYR A 17 19.72 -25.92 21.77
N GLY A 18 19.92 -25.32 20.59
CA GLY A 18 19.18 -25.68 19.38
C GLY A 18 19.50 -27.08 18.87
N ALA A 19 20.79 -27.47 18.81
CA ALA A 19 21.14 -28.82 18.39
C ALA A 19 20.81 -29.84 19.49
N PHE A 20 20.96 -29.56 20.79
CA PHE A 20 20.55 -30.49 21.84
C PHE A 20 19.04 -30.71 21.82
N VAL A 21 18.22 -29.67 21.84
CA VAL A 21 16.75 -29.78 21.83
C VAL A 21 16.24 -30.51 20.59
N HIS A 22 16.86 -30.28 19.42
CA HIS A 22 16.41 -30.92 18.18
C HIS A 22 17.00 -32.32 17.97
N ARG A 23 18.25 -32.59 18.37
CA ARG A 23 18.87 -33.92 18.26
C ARG A 23 18.32 -34.90 19.31
N THR A 24 17.91 -34.42 20.48
CA THR A 24 17.33 -35.28 21.53
C THR A 24 15.87 -35.67 21.27
N LYS A 25 15.25 -35.19 20.17
CA LYS A 25 13.84 -35.46 19.80
C LYS A 25 12.81 -35.14 20.89
N ILE A 26 13.15 -34.27 21.85
CA ILE A 26 12.24 -33.82 22.91
C ILE A 26 11.03 -33.08 22.29
N SER A 27 11.27 -32.37 21.19
CA SER A 27 10.22 -31.77 20.36
C SER A 27 10.05 -32.55 19.05
N PRO A 28 8.83 -32.63 18.48
CA PRO A 28 8.65 -33.22 17.16
C PRO A 28 9.47 -32.46 16.10
N PRO A 29 10.01 -33.15 15.08
CA PRO A 29 10.72 -32.50 13.99
C PRO A 29 9.75 -31.76 13.05
N PHE A 30 10.29 -30.83 12.27
CA PHE A 30 9.62 -30.27 11.09
C PHE A 30 9.49 -31.34 10.00
N PHE A 31 8.45 -31.21 9.20
CA PHE A 31 8.17 -32.01 8.01
C PHE A 31 7.98 -33.51 8.29
N SER A 32 7.45 -33.85 9.48
CA SER A 32 7.24 -35.22 9.91
C SER A 32 6.21 -36.00 9.07
N ARG A 33 5.47 -35.32 8.18
CA ARG A 33 4.51 -35.90 7.24
C ARG A 33 4.95 -35.76 5.77
N GLY A 34 6.23 -35.52 5.53
CA GLY A 34 6.78 -35.54 4.18
C GLY A 34 6.70 -34.22 3.42
N TRP A 35 6.55 -34.31 2.10
CA TRP A 35 6.64 -33.17 1.19
C TRP A 35 5.33 -32.40 1.04
N GLY A 36 4.19 -33.09 1.21
CA GLY A 36 2.85 -32.52 1.06
C GLY A 36 2.16 -32.81 -0.28
N GLY A 37 2.75 -33.69 -1.11
CA GLY A 37 2.13 -34.21 -2.34
C GLY A 37 1.67 -33.12 -3.30
N THR A 38 0.41 -33.21 -3.75
CA THR A 38 -0.18 -32.30 -4.75
C THR A 38 -0.15 -30.82 -4.35
N LYS A 39 -0.10 -30.52 -3.05
CA LYS A 39 0.06 -29.14 -2.56
C LYS A 39 1.42 -28.58 -2.93
N LEU A 40 2.47 -29.38 -2.81
CA LEU A 40 3.81 -28.96 -3.21
C LEU A 40 3.89 -28.82 -4.74
N ASP A 41 3.33 -29.77 -5.49
CA ASP A 41 3.32 -29.71 -6.96
C ASP A 41 2.59 -28.46 -7.48
N LEU A 42 1.50 -28.05 -6.82
CA LEU A 42 0.81 -26.79 -7.09
C LEU A 42 1.76 -25.59 -6.89
N LEU A 43 2.42 -25.52 -5.73
CA LEU A 43 3.30 -24.39 -5.39
C LEU A 43 4.50 -24.30 -6.33
N GLU A 44 5.13 -25.42 -6.67
CA GLU A 44 6.23 -25.45 -7.64
C GLU A 44 5.80 -24.96 -9.03
N ARG A 45 4.58 -25.32 -9.47
CA ARG A 45 4.02 -24.83 -10.75
C ARG A 45 3.74 -23.32 -10.70
N LEU A 46 3.06 -22.84 -9.67
CA LEU A 46 2.73 -21.43 -9.51
C LEU A 46 3.99 -20.56 -9.47
N ILE A 47 5.02 -21.01 -8.76
CA ILE A 47 6.25 -20.23 -8.59
C ILE A 47 7.08 -20.20 -9.89
N LYS A 48 7.13 -21.31 -10.64
CA LYS A 48 7.75 -21.32 -11.98
C LYS A 48 7.06 -20.37 -12.96
N GLN A 49 5.76 -20.16 -12.81
CA GLN A 49 5.00 -19.20 -13.62
C GLN A 49 5.19 -17.74 -13.17
N LEU A 50 5.53 -17.50 -11.90
CA LEU A 50 5.71 -16.16 -11.34
C LEU A 50 7.09 -15.55 -11.67
N PHE A 51 8.15 -16.36 -11.75
CA PHE A 51 9.52 -15.88 -11.95
C PHE A 51 9.91 -15.33 -13.34
N PRO A 52 9.08 -15.36 -14.41
CA PRO A 52 9.37 -14.60 -15.63
C PRO A 52 8.80 -13.16 -15.66
N GLU A 53 7.78 -12.80 -14.85
CA GLU A 53 7.01 -11.55 -15.04
C GLU A 53 6.53 -10.90 -13.72
N VAL A 54 7.40 -10.79 -12.72
CA VAL A 54 7.06 -10.29 -11.35
C VAL A 54 6.66 -8.81 -11.31
N GLU A 55 6.93 -8.01 -12.34
CA GLU A 55 6.52 -6.60 -12.36
C GLU A 55 5.06 -6.43 -12.80
N GLY A 56 4.19 -6.16 -11.83
CA GLY A 56 2.89 -5.51 -12.06
C GLY A 56 1.67 -6.42 -12.27
N GLN A 57 1.81 -7.74 -12.42
CA GLN A 57 0.68 -8.60 -12.78
C GLN A 57 -0.46 -8.65 -11.75
N ASN A 58 -0.17 -8.48 -10.47
CA ASN A 58 -1.16 -8.54 -9.38
C ASN A 58 -1.22 -7.24 -8.55
N TRP A 59 -1.17 -6.08 -9.24
CA TRP A 59 -1.41 -4.79 -8.60
C TRP A 59 -2.66 -4.09 -9.18
N PRO A 60 -3.56 -3.52 -8.34
CA PRO A 60 -3.51 -3.47 -6.87
C PRO A 60 -3.77 -4.84 -6.21
N PRO A 61 -3.26 -5.10 -4.99
CA PRO A 61 -3.63 -6.28 -4.23
C PRO A 61 -5.13 -6.23 -3.92
N THR A 62 -5.73 -7.39 -3.66
CA THR A 62 -7.14 -7.47 -3.26
C THR A 62 -7.35 -6.65 -1.98
N LEU A 63 -8.25 -5.66 -2.03
CA LEU A 63 -8.62 -4.88 -0.86
C LEU A 63 -9.30 -5.79 0.16
N VAL A 64 -8.77 -5.81 1.38
CA VAL A 64 -9.35 -6.56 2.50
C VAL A 64 -10.23 -5.65 3.35
N GLN A 65 -11.23 -6.24 3.99
CA GLN A 65 -12.14 -5.54 4.89
C GLN A 65 -12.12 -6.22 6.28
N PRO A 66 -11.15 -5.86 7.15
CA PRO A 66 -11.09 -6.42 8.48
C PRO A 66 -12.29 -5.99 9.32
N ILE A 67 -12.96 -6.97 9.94
CA ILE A 67 -14.01 -6.74 10.91
C ILE A 67 -13.34 -6.55 12.27
N TRP A 68 -13.42 -5.34 12.80
CA TRP A 68 -12.70 -4.92 14.01
C TRP A 68 -13.51 -5.10 15.29
N THR A 69 -12.83 -5.48 16.36
CA THR A 69 -13.31 -5.44 17.75
C THR A 69 -12.29 -4.69 18.59
N THR A 70 -12.73 -3.69 19.35
CA THR A 70 -11.86 -2.97 20.28
C THR A 70 -11.55 -3.87 21.47
N VAL A 71 -10.26 -4.17 21.69
CA VAL A 71 -9.79 -4.97 22.83
C VAL A 71 -9.55 -4.07 24.03
N TRP A 72 -8.92 -2.91 23.79
CA TRP A 72 -8.59 -1.94 24.83
C TRP A 72 -8.46 -0.55 24.22
N GLU A 73 -8.79 0.47 25.01
CA GLU A 73 -8.70 1.86 24.59
C GLU A 73 -8.33 2.78 25.75
N THR A 74 -7.55 3.82 25.45
CA THR A 74 -7.27 4.96 26.35
C THR A 74 -7.55 6.28 25.65
N LYS A 75 -7.30 7.39 26.34
CA LYS A 75 -7.36 8.73 25.74
C LYS A 75 -6.40 8.90 24.56
N THR A 76 -5.26 8.19 24.55
CA THR A 76 -4.17 8.43 23.59
C THR A 76 -3.94 7.28 22.60
N ALA A 77 -4.37 6.06 22.91
CA ALA A 77 -4.11 4.88 22.08
C ALA A 77 -5.29 3.89 22.10
N CYS A 78 -5.39 3.09 21.04
CA CYS A 78 -6.41 2.05 20.87
C CYS A 78 -5.78 0.75 20.37
N LEU A 79 -6.19 -0.38 20.93
CA LEU A 79 -5.88 -1.72 20.46
C LEU A 79 -7.16 -2.37 19.93
N ARG A 80 -7.17 -2.71 18.64
CA ARG A 80 -8.24 -3.44 17.98
C ARG A 80 -7.74 -4.81 17.52
N GLU A 81 -8.59 -5.82 17.53
CA GLU A 81 -8.37 -7.08 16.83
C GLU A 81 -9.32 -7.18 15.64
N GLY A 82 -8.80 -7.60 14.50
CA GLY A 82 -9.51 -7.70 13.24
C GLY A 82 -9.47 -9.13 12.69
N VAL A 83 -10.52 -9.50 11.97
CA VAL A 83 -10.59 -10.75 11.20
C VAL A 83 -11.03 -10.43 9.77
N PHE A 84 -10.37 -11.02 8.78
CA PHE A 84 -10.76 -10.92 7.37
C PHE A 84 -10.50 -12.23 6.64
N ARG A 85 -11.19 -12.46 5.52
CA ARG A 85 -10.90 -13.58 4.63
C ARG A 85 -9.54 -13.38 3.97
N THR A 86 -8.70 -14.40 3.92
CA THR A 86 -7.42 -14.32 3.21
C THR A 86 -7.64 -13.91 1.73
N PRO A 87 -6.83 -12.99 1.18
CA PRO A 87 -6.96 -12.53 -0.22
C PRO A 87 -6.36 -13.52 -1.23
N CYS A 88 -5.87 -14.68 -0.77
CA CYS A 88 -5.32 -15.72 -1.64
C CYS A 88 -6.37 -16.23 -2.63
N ASP A 89 -5.94 -16.56 -3.85
CA ASP A 89 -6.78 -17.18 -4.86
C ASP A 89 -7.32 -18.57 -4.43
N GLU A 90 -8.35 -19.06 -5.13
CA GLU A 90 -9.01 -20.33 -4.83
C GLU A 90 -8.06 -21.55 -4.86
N GLN A 91 -7.00 -21.52 -5.67
CA GLN A 91 -6.04 -22.63 -5.73
C GLN A 91 -5.21 -22.68 -4.44
N ILE A 92 -4.72 -21.54 -3.96
CA ILE A 92 -4.02 -21.46 -2.67
C ILE A 92 -4.97 -21.71 -1.52
N LEU A 93 -6.19 -21.17 -1.57
CA LEU A 93 -7.21 -21.34 -0.54
C LEU A 93 -7.56 -22.81 -0.33
N SER A 94 -7.75 -23.57 -1.42
CA SER A 94 -8.02 -25.02 -1.35
C SER A 94 -6.84 -25.85 -0.83
N ALA A 95 -5.60 -25.35 -0.96
CA ALA A 95 -4.41 -25.99 -0.40
C ALA A 95 -4.19 -25.66 1.09
N LEU A 96 -4.68 -24.51 1.55
CA LEU A 96 -4.59 -24.09 2.95
C LEU A 96 -5.48 -24.94 3.87
N PRO A 97 -5.08 -25.14 5.13
CA PRO A 97 -5.99 -25.64 6.16
C PRO A 97 -7.19 -24.71 6.37
N PRO A 98 -8.39 -25.22 6.68
CA PRO A 98 -9.57 -24.39 6.94
C PRO A 98 -9.35 -23.32 8.04
N GLU A 99 -8.56 -23.64 9.06
CA GLU A 99 -8.20 -22.72 10.15
C GLU A 99 -7.41 -21.50 9.65
N CYS A 100 -6.78 -21.61 8.47
CA CYS A 100 -6.02 -20.53 7.85
C CYS A 100 -6.83 -19.65 6.89
N HIS A 101 -8.09 -20.00 6.60
CA HIS A 101 -8.91 -19.26 5.64
C HIS A 101 -9.23 -17.82 6.08
N ASN A 102 -9.27 -17.58 7.38
CA ASN A 102 -9.49 -16.25 7.94
C ASN A 102 -8.18 -15.76 8.58
N ALA A 103 -7.67 -14.64 8.08
CA ALA A 103 -6.55 -13.93 8.65
C ALA A 103 -6.99 -13.21 9.93
N ARG A 104 -6.08 -13.11 10.89
CA ARG A 104 -6.28 -12.39 12.15
C ARG A 104 -5.20 -11.35 12.33
N VAL A 105 -5.59 -10.17 12.75
CA VAL A 105 -4.68 -9.02 12.89
C VAL A 105 -4.96 -8.30 14.20
N ALA A 106 -3.93 -7.83 14.89
CA ALA A 106 -4.06 -6.86 15.97
C ALA A 106 -3.53 -5.50 15.49
N PHE A 107 -4.20 -4.41 15.86
CA PHE A 107 -3.86 -3.07 15.41
C PHE A 107 -3.80 -2.12 16.61
N LEU A 108 -2.59 -1.70 16.94
CA LEU A 108 -2.28 -0.76 18.00
C LEU A 108 -1.96 0.60 17.38
N SER A 109 -2.79 1.61 17.60
CA SER A 109 -2.65 2.92 16.97
C SER A 109 -2.79 4.08 17.96
N PRO A 110 -2.11 5.22 17.73
CA PRO A 110 -2.45 6.48 18.38
C PRO A 110 -3.86 6.94 18.01
N LYS A 111 -4.53 7.69 18.89
CA LYS A 111 -5.88 8.24 18.66
C LYS A 111 -5.93 9.72 18.30
N LEU A 112 -4.94 10.49 18.74
CA LEU A 112 -4.99 11.96 18.69
C LEU A 112 -4.28 12.53 17.46
N VAL A 113 -3.69 11.68 16.63
CA VAL A 113 -2.96 12.07 15.42
C VAL A 113 -3.71 11.51 14.23
N PRO A 114 -3.98 12.31 13.19
CA PRO A 114 -4.69 11.82 12.03
C PRO A 114 -3.76 10.94 11.16
N PRO A 115 -4.29 9.91 10.47
CA PRO A 115 -3.48 8.91 9.75
C PRO A 115 -2.46 9.48 8.77
N GLU A 116 -2.77 10.57 8.07
CA GLU A 116 -1.88 11.22 7.11
C GLU A 116 -0.60 11.79 7.74
N LYS A 117 -0.60 11.97 9.06
CA LYS A 117 0.57 12.39 9.87
C LYS A 117 1.14 11.26 10.72
N MET A 118 0.68 10.02 10.52
CA MET A 118 1.17 8.82 11.20
C MET A 118 1.89 7.89 10.23
N ALA A 119 2.80 7.10 10.79
CA ALA A 119 3.30 5.92 10.10
C ALA A 119 2.60 4.66 10.62
N CYS A 120 2.53 3.60 9.82
CA CYS A 120 2.12 2.28 10.29
C CYS A 120 3.09 1.20 9.81
N VAL A 121 3.47 0.29 10.70
CA VAL A 121 4.31 -0.86 10.35
C VAL A 121 3.55 -2.16 10.54
N VAL A 122 3.56 -3.01 9.52
CA VAL A 122 3.06 -4.38 9.57
C VAL A 122 4.14 -5.31 10.11
N HIS A 123 3.85 -6.04 11.20
CA HIS A 123 4.77 -6.92 11.92
C HIS A 123 4.46 -8.40 11.63
N LEU A 124 5.41 -9.09 11.01
CA LEU A 124 5.30 -10.48 10.62
C LEU A 124 5.99 -11.41 11.64
N ALA A 125 5.36 -12.55 11.91
CA ALA A 125 5.83 -13.52 12.90
C ALA A 125 7.09 -14.27 12.43
N GLY A 126 8.04 -14.44 13.35
CA GLY A 126 9.10 -15.43 13.23
C GLY A 126 8.62 -16.83 13.60
N THR A 127 9.48 -17.83 13.42
CA THR A 127 9.13 -19.22 13.72
C THR A 127 8.74 -19.40 15.19
N GLY A 128 7.50 -19.84 15.43
CA GLY A 128 6.94 -20.05 16.78
C GLY A 128 6.40 -18.82 17.49
N ASP A 129 6.38 -17.65 16.83
CA ASP A 129 5.71 -16.44 17.32
C ASP A 129 4.18 -16.57 17.10
N HIS A 130 3.53 -17.29 18.01
CA HIS A 130 2.15 -17.74 17.81
C HIS A 130 1.07 -16.67 17.98
N THR A 131 1.28 -15.68 18.85
CA THR A 131 0.26 -14.69 19.23
C THR A 131 0.74 -13.27 18.92
N PHE A 132 -0.09 -12.26 19.16
CA PHE A 132 0.26 -10.86 18.89
C PHE A 132 1.26 -10.26 19.89
N GLU A 133 1.31 -10.80 21.11
CA GLU A 133 1.84 -10.13 22.29
C GLU A 133 3.28 -9.64 22.12
N ARG A 134 4.17 -10.51 21.63
CA ARG A 134 5.59 -10.16 21.47
C ARG A 134 5.78 -8.97 20.53
N ARG A 135 5.09 -8.99 19.38
CA ARG A 135 5.17 -7.95 18.36
C ARG A 135 4.49 -6.66 18.81
N LEU A 136 3.40 -6.76 19.58
CA LEU A 136 2.79 -5.61 20.25
C LEU A 136 3.73 -4.98 21.30
N ARG A 137 4.51 -5.78 22.05
CA ARG A 137 5.54 -5.26 22.98
C ARG A 137 6.68 -4.57 22.25
N LEU A 138 7.06 -5.06 21.06
CA LEU A 138 8.06 -4.39 20.21
C LEU A 138 7.51 -3.05 19.68
N GLY A 139 6.26 -3.02 19.23
CA GLY A 139 5.66 -1.84 18.62
C GLY A 139 5.09 -0.80 19.58
N GLY A 140 4.66 -1.19 20.78
CA GLY A 140 4.02 -0.29 21.75
C GLY A 140 4.80 0.98 22.07
N PRO A 141 6.12 0.92 22.30
CA PRO A 141 6.93 2.12 22.50
C PRO A 141 6.97 3.08 21.30
N LEU A 142 6.73 2.58 20.07
CA LEU A 142 6.74 3.39 18.85
C LEU A 142 5.52 4.32 18.73
N LEU A 143 4.48 4.11 19.56
CA LEU A 143 3.34 5.03 19.64
C LEU A 143 3.77 6.46 20.01
N LYS A 144 4.88 6.62 20.76
CA LYS A 144 5.44 7.92 21.12
C LYS A 144 5.97 8.70 19.92
N GLU A 145 6.27 8.00 18.82
CA GLU A 145 6.76 8.56 17.56
C GLU A 145 5.64 8.67 16.51
N ASN A 146 4.37 8.51 16.92
CA ASN A 146 3.20 8.45 16.02
C ASN A 146 3.28 7.31 14.99
N ILE A 147 3.89 6.19 15.38
CA ILE A 147 3.98 4.99 14.57
C ILE A 147 3.00 3.95 15.12
N ALA A 148 1.97 3.63 14.35
CA ALA A 148 1.05 2.54 14.62
C ALA A 148 1.69 1.17 14.31
N THR A 149 1.24 0.15 15.01
CA THR A 149 1.73 -1.23 14.90
C THR A 149 0.58 -2.15 14.51
N MET A 150 0.67 -2.77 13.34
CA MET A 150 -0.26 -3.78 12.87
C MET A 150 0.42 -5.16 12.90
N VAL A 151 -0.13 -6.12 13.63
CA VAL A 151 0.48 -7.44 13.85
C VAL A 151 -0.39 -8.52 13.19
N LEU A 152 0.15 -9.18 12.16
CA LEU A 152 -0.55 -10.26 11.44
C LEU A 152 -0.26 -11.63 12.08
N GLU A 153 -1.27 -12.37 12.53
CA GLU A 153 -1.10 -13.76 12.97
C GLU A 153 -0.88 -14.65 11.75
N SER A 154 0.32 -15.23 11.63
CA SER A 154 0.66 -16.07 10.48
C SER A 154 -0.25 -17.29 10.35
N PRO A 155 -0.50 -17.78 9.12
CA PRO A 155 -1.10 -19.10 8.92
C PRO A 155 -0.30 -20.16 9.68
N PHE A 156 -0.95 -21.24 10.09
CA PHE A 156 -0.38 -22.33 10.90
C PHE A 156 0.02 -21.95 12.34
N TYR A 157 -0.17 -20.71 12.79
CA TYR A 157 0.15 -20.25 14.15
C TYR A 157 -1.08 -19.75 14.91
N GLY A 158 -0.96 -19.68 16.25
CA GLY A 158 -2.01 -19.13 17.10
C GLY A 158 -3.35 -19.83 16.88
N LYS A 159 -4.40 -19.04 16.62
CA LYS A 159 -5.74 -19.57 16.32
C LYS A 159 -5.87 -20.15 14.90
N ARG A 160 -4.87 -19.97 14.05
CA ARG A 160 -4.81 -20.49 12.67
C ARG A 160 -3.98 -21.79 12.57
N ARG A 161 -3.57 -22.37 13.70
CA ARG A 161 -2.77 -23.61 13.73
C ARG A 161 -3.66 -24.85 13.51
N PRO A 162 -3.35 -25.72 12.52
CA PRO A 162 -4.05 -26.98 12.34
C PRO A 162 -4.01 -27.87 13.58
N MET A 163 -5.12 -28.56 13.87
CA MET A 163 -5.29 -29.38 15.08
C MET A 163 -4.14 -30.38 15.32
N LEU A 164 -3.65 -31.04 14.25
CA LEU A 164 -2.60 -32.06 14.34
C LEU A 164 -1.18 -31.48 14.48
N GLN A 165 -1.01 -30.17 14.25
CA GLN A 165 0.29 -29.53 14.34
C GLN A 165 0.63 -29.19 15.79
N ARG A 166 1.82 -29.60 16.24
CA ARG A 166 2.33 -29.27 17.57
C ARG A 166 3.28 -28.06 17.51
N GLY A 167 2.91 -26.98 18.19
CA GLY A 167 3.70 -25.76 18.23
C GLY A 167 3.97 -25.21 16.83
N ALA A 168 5.22 -24.84 16.57
CA ALA A 168 5.67 -24.26 15.30
C ALA A 168 6.06 -25.30 14.24
N LYS A 169 5.99 -26.60 14.54
CA LYS A 169 6.55 -27.68 13.73
C LYS A 169 5.60 -28.04 12.59
N LEU A 170 5.75 -27.35 11.47
CA LEU A 170 5.00 -27.60 10.24
C LEU A 170 5.14 -29.06 9.82
N LEU A 171 4.03 -29.67 9.39
CA LEU A 171 3.96 -31.11 9.16
C LEU A 171 4.49 -31.51 7.79
N CYS A 172 4.31 -30.66 6.77
CA CYS A 172 4.80 -30.90 5.41
C CYS A 172 5.68 -29.74 4.91
N VAL A 173 6.56 -30.01 3.95
CA VAL A 173 7.35 -28.95 3.27
C VAL A 173 6.43 -27.95 2.58
N SER A 174 5.35 -28.42 1.94
CA SER A 174 4.32 -27.55 1.35
C SER A 174 3.72 -26.54 2.33
N ASP A 175 3.59 -26.90 3.61
CA ASP A 175 2.98 -26.04 4.63
C ASP A 175 3.84 -24.79 4.87
N LEU A 176 5.17 -24.90 4.77
CA LEU A 176 6.09 -23.77 4.89
C LEU A 176 5.88 -22.77 3.75
N LEU A 177 5.74 -23.28 2.52
CA LEU A 177 5.53 -22.45 1.34
C LEU A 177 4.12 -21.82 1.34
N LEU A 178 3.09 -22.56 1.77
CA LEU A 178 1.74 -22.03 1.93
C LEU A 178 1.67 -20.95 3.01
N LEU A 179 2.33 -21.16 4.15
CA LEU A 179 2.46 -20.17 5.20
C LEU A 179 3.06 -18.87 4.63
N GLY A 180 4.18 -18.98 3.90
CA GLY A 180 4.85 -17.84 3.29
C GLY A 180 3.96 -17.12 2.29
N ARG A 181 3.39 -17.84 1.32
CA ARG A 181 2.51 -17.26 0.28
C ARG A 181 1.35 -16.49 0.90
N ALA A 182 0.61 -17.10 1.83
CA ALA A 182 -0.54 -16.43 2.45
C ALA A 182 -0.13 -15.25 3.32
N THR A 183 0.97 -15.35 4.08
CA THR A 183 1.48 -14.22 4.88
C THR A 183 1.84 -13.03 4.00
N ILE A 184 2.48 -13.26 2.84
CA ILE A 184 2.89 -12.21 1.91
C ILE A 184 1.68 -11.52 1.29
N GLU A 185 0.70 -12.29 0.79
CA GLU A 185 -0.52 -11.71 0.19
C GLU A 185 -1.35 -10.92 1.22
N GLU A 186 -1.54 -11.49 2.41
CA GLU A 186 -2.27 -10.82 3.49
C GLU A 186 -1.58 -9.52 3.92
N ALA A 187 -0.26 -9.51 4.06
CA ALA A 187 0.50 -8.31 4.41
C ALA A 187 0.44 -7.24 3.31
N ARG A 188 0.51 -7.64 2.03
CA ARG A 188 0.36 -6.72 0.88
C ARG A 188 -1.02 -6.07 0.88
N SER A 189 -2.08 -6.85 1.09
CA SER A 189 -3.45 -6.34 1.19
C SER A 189 -3.66 -5.44 2.40
N LEU A 190 -3.02 -5.72 3.54
CA LEU A 190 -3.08 -4.85 4.72
C LEU A 190 -2.35 -3.53 4.49
N LEU A 191 -1.18 -3.53 3.84
CA LEU A 191 -0.50 -2.29 3.43
C LEU A 191 -1.37 -1.49 2.45
N TYR A 192 -2.02 -2.16 1.50
CA TYR A 192 -2.94 -1.50 0.58
C TYR A 192 -4.13 -0.88 1.32
N TRP A 193 -4.75 -1.61 2.26
CA TRP A 193 -5.82 -1.09 3.11
C TRP A 193 -5.39 0.12 3.96
N LEU A 194 -4.17 0.07 4.54
CA LEU A 194 -3.59 1.19 5.29
C LEU A 194 -3.41 2.44 4.42
N ASP A 195 -3.08 2.27 3.15
CA ASP A 195 -2.90 3.37 2.19
C ASP A 195 -4.24 3.95 1.70
N THR A 196 -5.19 3.09 1.33
CA THR A 196 -6.40 3.52 0.61
C THR A 196 -7.58 3.81 1.52
N GLU A 197 -7.77 3.02 2.59
CA GLU A 197 -8.92 3.15 3.48
C GLU A 197 -8.59 4.01 4.71
N GLU A 198 -7.43 3.78 5.33
CA GLU A 198 -7.03 4.57 6.51
C GLU A 198 -6.24 5.83 6.15
N GLY A 199 -5.53 5.86 5.01
CA GLY A 199 -4.81 7.04 4.55
C GLY A 199 -3.50 7.33 5.30
N TYR A 200 -2.76 6.31 5.71
CA TYR A 200 -1.49 6.49 6.43
C TYR A 200 -0.44 7.25 5.60
N GLY A 201 0.24 8.22 6.22
CA GLY A 201 1.22 9.06 5.53
C GLY A 201 2.54 8.36 5.19
N LYS A 202 2.91 7.34 5.99
CA LYS A 202 4.06 6.45 5.76
C LYS A 202 3.73 5.03 6.17
N MET A 203 4.34 4.07 5.49
CA MET A 203 4.14 2.65 5.80
C MET A 203 5.44 1.87 5.79
N GLY A 204 5.46 0.77 6.54
CA GLY A 204 6.55 -0.18 6.53
C GLY A 204 6.10 -1.59 6.83
N VAL A 205 7.01 -2.54 6.61
CA VAL A 205 6.85 -3.94 6.98
C VAL A 205 8.13 -4.40 7.66
N CYS A 206 7.96 -5.12 8.77
CA CYS A 206 9.07 -5.71 9.50
C CYS A 206 8.75 -7.15 9.91
N GLY A 207 9.79 -7.90 10.22
CA GLY A 207 9.60 -9.25 10.74
C GLY A 207 10.90 -9.87 11.20
N LEU A 208 10.79 -10.90 12.03
CA LEU A 208 11.93 -11.59 12.61
C LEU A 208 12.11 -12.97 11.99
N SER A 209 13.35 -13.37 11.68
CA SER A 209 13.67 -14.69 11.16
C SER A 209 12.84 -15.00 9.92
N MET A 210 12.02 -16.05 9.93
CA MET A 210 11.04 -16.34 8.88
C MET A 210 10.17 -15.12 8.50
N GLY A 211 9.72 -14.34 9.49
CA GLY A 211 8.94 -13.13 9.25
C GLY A 211 9.74 -12.03 8.56
N GLY A 212 11.06 -12.00 8.75
CA GLY A 212 11.95 -11.06 8.05
C GLY A 212 12.10 -11.41 6.57
N VAL A 213 12.18 -12.70 6.24
CA VAL A 213 12.13 -13.18 4.84
C VAL A 213 10.83 -12.71 4.17
N HIS A 214 9.69 -12.90 4.83
CA HIS A 214 8.40 -12.44 4.29
C HIS A 214 8.32 -10.91 4.20
N ALA A 215 8.86 -10.17 5.19
CA ALA A 215 8.88 -8.71 5.15
C ALA A 215 9.70 -8.20 3.96
N ALA A 216 10.84 -8.85 3.68
CA ALA A 216 11.66 -8.57 2.52
C ALA A 216 10.87 -8.79 1.22
N MET A 217 10.21 -9.93 1.05
CA MET A 217 9.37 -10.22 -0.12
C MET A 217 8.21 -9.21 -0.27
N VAL A 218 7.53 -8.87 0.83
CA VAL A 218 6.44 -7.88 0.82
C VAL A 218 6.94 -6.52 0.36
N GLY A 219 8.05 -6.03 0.92
CA GLY A 219 8.64 -4.74 0.58
C GLY A 219 9.16 -4.66 -0.85
N SER A 220 9.80 -5.74 -1.32
CA SER A 220 10.26 -5.89 -2.70
C SER A 220 9.10 -5.82 -3.71
N LEU A 221 8.00 -6.51 -3.43
CA LEU A 221 6.85 -6.58 -4.33
C LEU A 221 5.93 -5.34 -4.24
N HIS A 222 6.16 -4.42 -3.29
CA HIS A 222 5.32 -3.23 -3.14
C HIS A 222 5.68 -2.18 -4.22
N PRO A 223 4.71 -1.56 -4.90
CA PRO A 223 4.97 -0.69 -6.04
C PRO A 223 5.31 0.73 -5.66
N SER A 224 5.06 1.13 -4.40
CA SER A 224 5.49 2.39 -3.84
C SER A 224 6.58 2.17 -2.77
N PRO A 225 7.33 3.21 -2.40
CA PRO A 225 8.31 3.10 -1.32
C PRO A 225 7.67 2.74 0.03
N VAL A 226 8.08 1.61 0.62
CA VAL A 226 7.78 1.21 1.99
C VAL A 226 9.06 0.86 2.74
N ALA A 227 9.10 1.18 4.04
CA ALA A 227 10.24 0.84 4.87
C ALA A 227 10.26 -0.69 5.05
N THR A 228 11.35 -1.33 4.65
CA THR A 228 11.46 -2.80 4.62
C THR A 228 12.50 -3.24 5.62
N LEU A 229 12.07 -3.97 6.65
CA LEU A 229 12.87 -4.13 7.87
C LEU A 229 12.98 -5.60 8.31
N PRO A 230 13.79 -6.40 7.61
CA PRO A 230 14.04 -7.78 7.99
C PRO A 230 15.01 -7.85 9.17
N PHE A 231 14.61 -8.54 10.23
CA PHE A 231 15.41 -8.70 11.44
C PHE A 231 15.80 -10.17 11.61
N LEU A 232 17.09 -10.41 11.83
CA LEU A 232 17.67 -11.74 12.04
C LEU A 232 17.14 -12.72 11.00
N SER A 233 17.18 -12.38 9.71
CA SER A 233 16.57 -13.19 8.64
C SER A 233 17.61 -13.64 7.62
N PRO A 234 17.54 -14.89 7.13
CA PRO A 234 18.37 -15.31 6.01
C PRO A 234 17.82 -14.72 4.69
N HIS A 235 18.60 -14.83 3.61
CA HIS A 235 18.09 -14.57 2.26
C HIS A 235 17.11 -15.65 1.78
N SER A 236 17.12 -16.86 2.37
CA SER A 236 16.28 -17.99 1.98
C SER A 236 16.08 -18.99 3.13
N ALA A 237 14.96 -19.72 3.11
CA ALA A 237 14.73 -20.85 4.02
C ALA A 237 15.75 -21.99 3.84
N VAL A 238 16.41 -22.09 2.68
CA VAL A 238 17.52 -23.04 2.44
C VAL A 238 18.57 -22.92 3.53
N VAL A 239 18.96 -21.69 3.85
CA VAL A 239 20.01 -21.40 4.82
C VAL A 239 19.63 -21.91 6.20
N ALA A 240 18.39 -21.71 6.64
CA ALA A 240 17.94 -22.16 7.94
C ALA A 240 17.85 -23.69 8.04
N PHE A 241 17.28 -24.36 7.03
CA PHE A 241 16.94 -25.79 7.06
C PHE A 241 18.03 -26.72 6.51
N CYS A 242 18.98 -26.22 5.71
CA CYS A 242 20.01 -27.03 5.07
C CYS A 242 21.42 -26.74 5.61
N GLU A 243 21.69 -25.51 6.09
CA GLU A 243 23.00 -25.11 6.60
C GLU A 243 22.98 -24.88 8.12
N GLY A 244 22.00 -24.11 8.58
CA GLY A 244 21.79 -23.70 9.96
C GLY A 244 21.24 -24.80 10.87
N ILE A 245 20.97 -24.42 12.12
CA ILE A 245 20.58 -25.35 13.19
C ILE A 245 19.28 -26.12 12.89
N LEU A 246 18.35 -25.57 12.09
CA LEU A 246 17.09 -26.27 11.81
C LEU A 246 17.27 -27.54 10.99
N LYS A 247 18.43 -27.77 10.35
CA LYS A 247 18.74 -29.07 9.74
C LYS A 247 18.67 -30.23 10.74
N HIS A 248 18.94 -29.99 12.02
CA HIS A 248 18.79 -30.99 13.07
C HIS A 248 17.35 -31.19 13.52
N ALA A 249 16.47 -30.24 13.18
CA ALA A 249 15.04 -30.30 13.44
C ALA A 249 14.23 -30.85 12.27
N THR A 250 14.84 -31.16 11.13
CA THR A 250 14.17 -31.67 9.94
C THR A 250 14.01 -33.20 10.00
N ALA A 251 12.82 -33.70 9.70
CA ALA A 251 12.52 -35.14 9.62
C ALA A 251 13.05 -35.76 8.31
N TRP A 252 14.38 -35.85 8.16
CA TRP A 252 15.01 -36.33 6.92
C TRP A 252 14.55 -37.72 6.48
N GLU A 253 14.36 -38.65 7.42
CA GLU A 253 13.85 -39.99 7.09
C GLU A 253 12.41 -39.96 6.59
N ALA A 254 11.54 -39.15 7.18
CA ALA A 254 10.16 -39.01 6.72
C ALA A 254 10.11 -38.42 5.29
N LEU A 255 10.98 -37.45 4.98
CA LEU A 255 11.13 -36.92 3.63
C LEU A 255 11.66 -37.98 2.64
N ARG A 256 12.59 -38.84 3.08
CA ARG A 256 13.14 -39.93 2.26
C ARG A 256 12.08 -41.00 1.97
N GLU A 257 11.33 -41.41 2.98
CA GLU A 257 10.27 -42.42 2.88
C GLU A 257 9.13 -41.96 1.97
N ASP A 258 8.68 -40.70 2.10
CA ASP A 258 7.60 -40.14 1.27
C ASP A 258 7.98 -40.11 -0.23
N LEU A 259 9.26 -39.88 -0.55
CA LEU A 259 9.76 -39.98 -1.93
C LEU A 259 10.02 -41.41 -2.39
N ALA A 260 10.40 -42.32 -1.48
CA ALA A 260 10.65 -43.71 -1.82
C ALA A 260 9.38 -44.41 -2.34
N VAL A 261 8.22 -44.00 -1.83
CA VAL A 261 6.90 -44.43 -2.33
C VAL A 261 6.68 -44.00 -3.80
N GLN A 262 7.27 -42.89 -4.23
CA GLN A 262 6.99 -42.27 -5.54
C GLN A 262 8.07 -42.52 -6.61
N LYS A 263 9.36 -42.61 -6.22
CA LYS A 263 10.51 -42.59 -7.13
C LYS A 263 11.56 -43.69 -6.87
N GLY A 264 11.25 -44.67 -6.01
CA GLY A 264 12.21 -45.71 -5.60
C GLY A 264 13.17 -45.23 -4.52
N ALA A 265 14.07 -46.13 -4.07
CA ALA A 265 14.98 -45.83 -2.96
C ALA A 265 15.89 -44.63 -3.26
N MET A 266 15.74 -43.56 -2.47
CA MET A 266 16.57 -42.34 -2.56
C MET A 266 17.54 -42.27 -1.38
N THR A 267 18.73 -41.71 -1.63
CA THR A 267 19.74 -41.40 -0.62
C THR A 267 19.36 -40.16 0.20
N LEU A 268 19.92 -40.00 1.39
CA LEU A 268 19.69 -38.80 2.20
C LEU A 268 20.27 -37.54 1.54
N GLU A 269 21.32 -37.67 0.77
CA GLU A 269 21.96 -36.61 0.00
C GLU A 269 21.00 -36.08 -1.08
N GLU A 270 20.36 -36.95 -1.84
CA GLU A 270 19.35 -36.58 -2.84
C GLU A 270 18.12 -35.90 -2.20
N VAL A 271 17.70 -36.37 -1.03
CA VAL A 271 16.60 -35.77 -0.26
C VAL A 271 16.97 -34.35 0.22
N ARG A 272 18.19 -34.16 0.71
CA ARG A 272 18.70 -32.83 1.09
C ARG A 272 18.75 -31.89 -0.11
N GLU A 273 19.20 -32.38 -1.26
CA GLU A 273 19.27 -31.57 -2.48
C GLU A 273 17.88 -31.20 -3.01
N ARG A 274 16.93 -32.14 -2.99
CA ARG A 274 15.53 -31.83 -3.30
C ARG A 274 14.98 -30.75 -2.37
N LEU A 275 15.28 -30.82 -1.06
CA LEU A 275 14.81 -29.81 -0.12
C LEU A 275 15.44 -28.44 -0.41
N ARG A 276 16.75 -28.38 -0.70
CA ARG A 276 17.41 -27.14 -1.13
C ARG A 276 16.72 -26.54 -2.35
N HIS A 277 16.48 -27.35 -3.38
CA HIS A 277 15.80 -26.88 -4.59
C HIS A 277 14.40 -26.34 -4.29
N VAL A 278 13.58 -27.05 -3.53
CA VAL A 278 12.23 -26.59 -3.15
C VAL A 278 12.28 -25.30 -2.32
N LEU A 279 13.20 -25.20 -1.35
CA LEU A 279 13.30 -24.02 -0.49
C LEU A 279 13.97 -22.83 -1.19
N SER A 280 14.70 -23.04 -2.29
CA SER A 280 15.25 -21.95 -3.12
C SER A 280 14.16 -21.06 -3.72
N LEU A 281 12.91 -21.52 -3.73
CA LEU A 281 11.75 -20.72 -4.10
C LEU A 281 11.47 -19.56 -3.12
N THR A 282 12.08 -19.62 -1.93
CA THR A 282 12.01 -18.56 -0.91
C THR A 282 13.21 -17.60 -0.94
N ASP A 283 14.05 -17.71 -1.97
CA ASP A 283 15.22 -16.86 -2.10
C ASP A 283 14.87 -15.43 -2.51
N VAL A 284 15.03 -14.52 -1.55
CA VAL A 284 14.71 -13.10 -1.68
C VAL A 284 15.60 -12.40 -2.71
N THR A 285 16.80 -12.93 -2.99
CA THR A 285 17.71 -12.33 -3.99
C THR A 285 17.15 -12.39 -5.41
N ARG A 286 16.16 -13.25 -5.64
CA ARG A 286 15.46 -13.42 -6.92
C ARG A 286 14.27 -12.47 -7.08
N PHE A 287 13.95 -11.69 -6.06
CA PHE A 287 12.85 -10.73 -6.09
C PHE A 287 13.35 -9.35 -6.55
N PRO A 288 12.47 -8.51 -7.11
CA PRO A 288 12.82 -7.16 -7.52
C PRO A 288 13.47 -6.36 -6.39
N ILE A 289 14.32 -5.41 -6.74
CA ILE A 289 14.86 -4.46 -5.76
C ILE A 289 13.68 -3.60 -5.23
N PRO A 290 13.53 -3.44 -3.90
CA PRO A 290 12.49 -2.56 -3.33
C PRO A 290 12.56 -1.15 -3.91
N LYS A 291 11.41 -0.48 -4.05
CA LYS A 291 11.32 0.84 -4.72
C LYS A 291 12.19 1.93 -4.09
N ASN A 292 12.49 1.80 -2.80
CA ASN A 292 13.49 2.63 -2.12
C ASN A 292 14.42 1.75 -1.28
N PRO A 293 15.55 1.29 -1.85
CA PRO A 293 16.51 0.44 -1.16
C PRO A 293 17.13 1.12 0.07
N ASN A 294 17.23 2.45 0.08
CA ASN A 294 17.76 3.18 1.23
C ASN A 294 16.87 3.00 2.46
N ALA A 295 15.55 2.82 2.29
CA ALA A 295 14.61 2.53 3.37
C ALA A 295 14.58 1.03 3.77
N CYS A 296 15.51 0.22 3.24
CA CYS A 296 15.69 -1.18 3.60
C CYS A 296 16.84 -1.32 4.60
N ILE A 297 16.54 -1.82 5.80
CA ILE A 297 17.51 -1.98 6.88
C ILE A 297 17.43 -3.41 7.42
N PHE A 298 18.47 -4.19 7.18
CA PHE A 298 18.64 -5.52 7.74
C PHE A 298 19.30 -5.42 9.11
N VAL A 299 18.65 -5.93 10.16
CA VAL A 299 19.32 -6.06 11.47
C VAL A 299 19.77 -7.51 11.64
N ALA A 300 21.07 -7.76 11.67
CA ALA A 300 21.66 -9.09 11.71
C ALA A 300 22.56 -9.29 12.93
N ALA A 301 22.71 -10.53 13.39
CA ALA A 301 23.49 -10.87 14.56
C ALA A 301 24.92 -11.32 14.19
N THR A 302 25.91 -10.96 15.00
CA THR A 302 27.33 -11.24 14.72
C THR A 302 27.70 -12.72 14.85
N ASP A 303 27.00 -13.47 15.70
CA ASP A 303 27.34 -14.85 16.08
C ASP A 303 26.10 -15.75 15.97
N ASP A 304 25.26 -15.47 14.96
CA ASP A 304 23.99 -16.14 14.73
C ASP A 304 24.19 -17.61 14.30
N GLY A 305 23.70 -18.55 15.12
CA GLY A 305 23.82 -19.96 14.80
C GLY A 305 22.79 -20.50 13.79
N TYR A 306 21.75 -19.73 13.50
CA TYR A 306 20.71 -20.09 12.54
C TYR A 306 21.01 -19.50 11.16
N ILE A 307 21.63 -18.32 11.12
CA ILE A 307 21.79 -17.52 9.91
C ILE A 307 23.24 -17.06 9.80
N PRO A 308 24.04 -17.67 8.90
CA PRO A 308 25.40 -17.26 8.67
C PRO A 308 25.48 -15.86 8.05
N LYS A 309 26.55 -15.12 8.37
CA LYS A 309 26.79 -13.75 7.88
C LYS A 309 26.71 -13.62 6.36
N HIS A 310 27.20 -14.63 5.63
CA HIS A 310 27.22 -14.59 4.17
C HIS A 310 25.80 -14.42 3.59
N SER A 311 24.78 -15.02 4.24
CA SER A 311 23.40 -14.97 3.77
C SER A 311 22.84 -13.55 3.79
N VAL A 312 23.14 -12.80 4.86
CA VAL A 312 22.74 -11.39 5.00
C VAL A 312 23.46 -10.50 3.98
N LEU A 313 24.76 -10.72 3.79
CA LEU A 313 25.57 -9.96 2.84
C LEU A 313 25.20 -10.27 1.39
N GLU A 314 24.73 -11.47 1.08
CA GLU A 314 24.20 -11.83 -0.22
C GLU A 314 22.91 -11.08 -0.54
N LEU A 315 21.99 -11.01 0.43
CA LEU A 315 20.79 -10.20 0.29
C LEU A 315 21.10 -8.71 0.12
N GLN A 316 22.03 -8.17 0.91
CA GLN A 316 22.48 -6.78 0.76
C GLN A 316 23.06 -6.51 -0.64
N ARG A 317 23.88 -7.44 -1.16
CA ARG A 317 24.43 -7.33 -2.52
C ARG A 317 23.35 -7.35 -3.59
N ALA A 318 22.31 -8.16 -3.40
CA ALA A 318 21.16 -8.19 -4.32
C ALA A 318 20.38 -6.87 -4.30
N TRP A 319 20.32 -6.17 -3.16
CA TRP A 319 19.61 -4.89 -3.00
C TRP A 319 20.57 -3.73 -2.72
N PRO A 320 21.29 -3.23 -3.74
CA PRO A 320 22.23 -2.12 -3.56
C PRO A 320 21.53 -0.88 -3.01
N GLY A 321 22.17 -0.23 -2.02
CA GLY A 321 21.61 0.91 -1.27
C GLY A 321 20.96 0.53 0.06
N SER A 322 20.70 -0.76 0.29
CA SER A 322 20.24 -1.25 1.60
C SER A 322 21.35 -1.25 2.66
N GLU A 323 20.94 -1.11 3.92
CA GLU A 323 21.84 -1.09 5.08
C GLU A 323 21.83 -2.43 5.83
N VAL A 324 22.99 -2.86 6.32
CA VAL A 324 23.09 -3.95 7.30
C VAL A 324 23.58 -3.38 8.64
N ARG A 325 22.79 -3.60 9.69
CA ARG A 325 23.14 -3.28 11.08
C ARG A 325 23.48 -4.55 11.82
N TRP A 326 24.71 -4.65 12.31
CA TRP A 326 25.16 -5.78 13.09
C TRP A 326 24.94 -5.54 14.58
N VAL A 327 24.24 -6.47 15.24
CA VAL A 327 24.09 -6.50 16.70
C VAL A 327 24.91 -7.64 17.28
N THR A 328 25.54 -7.40 18.42
CA THR A 328 26.38 -8.42 19.07
C THR A 328 25.50 -9.51 19.70
N GLY A 329 25.73 -10.77 19.33
CA GLY A 329 25.02 -11.91 19.90
C GLY A 329 24.68 -13.00 18.87
N GLY A 330 24.01 -14.05 19.34
CA GLY A 330 23.41 -15.10 18.53
C GLY A 330 21.96 -14.79 18.16
N HIS A 331 21.30 -15.70 17.46
CA HIS A 331 19.92 -15.55 17.01
C HIS A 331 18.97 -15.36 18.19
N VAL A 332 19.03 -16.27 19.17
CA VAL A 332 18.10 -16.30 20.30
C VAL A 332 18.37 -15.13 21.25
N SER A 333 19.64 -14.86 21.56
CA SER A 333 19.99 -13.73 22.43
C SER A 333 19.61 -12.41 21.79
N SER A 334 19.85 -12.24 20.49
CA SER A 334 19.51 -11.00 19.79
C SER A 334 18.00 -10.79 19.70
N PHE A 335 17.25 -11.86 19.49
CA PHE A 335 15.79 -11.85 19.50
C PHE A 335 15.20 -11.37 20.83
N LEU A 336 15.87 -11.64 21.96
CA LEU A 336 15.43 -11.25 23.30
C LEU A 336 15.92 -9.86 23.73
N LEU A 337 17.17 -9.53 23.40
CA LEU A 337 17.88 -8.38 23.98
C LEU A 337 17.88 -7.13 23.09
N HIS A 338 17.78 -7.27 21.77
CA HIS A 338 17.99 -6.16 20.82
C HIS A 338 16.69 -5.49 20.33
N ASN A 339 15.63 -5.53 21.12
CA ASN A 339 14.36 -4.84 20.81
C ASN A 339 14.52 -3.32 20.65
N GLY A 340 15.53 -2.71 21.28
CA GLY A 340 15.90 -1.30 21.06
C GLY A 340 16.37 -1.05 19.62
N GLU A 341 17.29 -1.88 19.13
CA GLU A 341 17.86 -1.75 17.78
C GLU A 341 16.82 -2.03 16.69
N PHE A 342 15.93 -3.00 16.90
CA PHE A 342 14.80 -3.26 15.98
C PHE A 342 13.88 -2.03 15.86
N ARG A 343 13.53 -1.38 16.98
CA ARG A 343 12.73 -0.15 16.98
C ARG A 343 13.46 1.01 16.30
N LYS A 344 14.76 1.16 16.55
CA LYS A 344 15.58 2.19 15.90
C LYS A 344 15.63 1.98 14.39
N ALA A 345 15.78 0.74 13.92
CA ALA A 345 15.69 0.42 12.50
C ALA A 345 14.32 0.78 11.91
N ILE A 346 13.22 0.54 12.64
CA ILE A 346 11.88 0.97 12.23
C ILE A 346 11.81 2.49 12.01
N VAL A 347 12.21 3.26 13.02
CA VAL A 347 12.18 4.73 12.96
C VAL A 347 13.06 5.24 11.81
N ASP A 348 14.28 4.74 11.69
CA ASP A 348 15.23 5.18 10.67
C ASP A 348 14.76 4.82 9.25
N GLY A 349 14.19 3.63 9.05
CA GLY A 349 13.65 3.22 7.76
C GLY A 349 12.49 4.10 7.32
N LEU A 350 11.57 4.44 8.24
CA LEU A 350 10.46 5.35 7.97
C LEU A 350 10.94 6.79 7.73
N ASN A 351 12.01 7.24 8.40
CA ASN A 351 12.59 8.56 8.19
C ASN A 351 13.22 8.72 6.80
N ARG A 352 13.59 7.62 6.14
CA ARG A 352 14.10 7.61 4.75
C ARG A 352 13.00 7.65 3.69
N LEU A 353 11.74 7.67 4.11
CA LEU A 353 10.59 7.87 3.22
C LEU A 353 10.13 9.33 3.26
N GLN A 354 9.54 9.78 2.15
CA GLN A 354 8.79 11.03 2.12
C GLN A 354 7.40 10.82 2.72
N TRP A 355 6.84 11.86 3.34
CA TRP A 355 5.44 11.86 3.71
C TRP A 355 4.58 11.97 2.45
N LYS A 356 3.50 11.19 2.37
CA LYS A 356 2.51 11.35 1.31
C LYS A 356 1.95 12.78 1.37
N GLU A 357 1.97 13.49 0.25
CA GLU A 357 1.37 14.84 0.19
C GLU A 357 -0.10 14.74 0.57
N SER A 358 -0.58 15.67 1.42
CA SER A 358 -1.99 15.68 1.79
C SER A 358 -2.83 15.86 0.52
N SER A 359 -3.87 15.05 0.36
CA SER A 359 -4.79 15.13 -0.79
C SER A 359 -5.49 16.49 -0.92
N LEU A 360 -5.41 17.33 0.11
CA LEU A 360 -5.83 18.73 0.10
C LEU A 360 -4.82 19.63 -0.62
N MET A 361 -3.52 19.43 -0.41
CA MET A 361 -2.48 20.24 -1.06
C MET A 361 -2.39 19.90 -2.55
N SER A 362 -2.48 18.63 -2.94
CA SER A 362 -2.49 18.25 -4.35
C SER A 362 -3.73 18.74 -5.10
N ARG A 363 -4.90 18.82 -4.44
CA ARG A 363 -6.10 19.45 -5.00
C ARG A 363 -5.94 20.97 -5.12
N MET A 364 -5.37 21.64 -4.12
CA MET A 364 -5.10 23.08 -4.16
C MET A 364 -4.08 23.44 -5.24
N ASP A 365 -3.00 22.68 -5.39
CA ASP A 365 -1.99 22.88 -6.43
C ASP A 365 -2.55 22.58 -7.82
N SER A 366 -3.41 21.55 -7.96
CA SER A 366 -4.11 21.29 -9.21
C SER A 366 -5.08 22.40 -9.59
N LEU A 367 -5.79 22.98 -8.60
CA LEU A 367 -6.65 24.15 -8.82
C LEU A 367 -5.82 25.38 -9.18
N ASP A 368 -4.69 25.63 -8.50
CA ASP A 368 -3.83 26.79 -8.76
C ASP A 368 -3.16 26.68 -10.14
N LEU A 369 -2.73 25.48 -10.54
CA LEU A 369 -2.25 25.21 -11.90
C LEU A 369 -3.36 25.40 -12.94
N GLN A 370 -4.58 24.94 -12.66
CA GLN A 370 -5.71 25.08 -13.57
C GLN A 370 -6.15 26.55 -13.70
N ILE A 371 -6.14 27.31 -12.60
CA ILE A 371 -6.36 28.76 -12.57
C ILE A 371 -5.26 29.47 -13.37
N ARG A 372 -3.97 29.22 -13.08
CA ARG A 372 -2.85 29.84 -13.81
C ARG A 372 -2.89 29.55 -15.30
N ARG A 373 -3.27 28.33 -15.70
CA ARG A 373 -3.39 27.93 -17.11
C ARG A 373 -4.54 28.68 -17.80
N GLN A 374 -5.68 28.80 -17.13
CA GLN A 374 -6.81 29.62 -17.61
C GLN A 374 -6.46 31.12 -17.68
N THR A 375 -5.75 31.67 -16.70
CA THR A 375 -5.29 33.07 -16.72
C THR A 375 -4.29 33.33 -17.86
N LEU A 376 -3.41 32.37 -18.15
CA LEU A 376 -2.46 32.47 -19.26
C LEU A 376 -3.16 32.41 -20.62
N GLU A 377 -4.14 31.51 -20.79
CA GLU A 377 -4.95 31.41 -22.01
C GLU A 377 -5.79 32.68 -22.24
N LEU A 378 -6.43 33.21 -21.19
CA LEU A 378 -7.16 34.49 -21.23
C LEU A 378 -6.22 35.66 -21.57
N GLY A 379 -5.00 35.68 -21.02
CA GLY A 379 -3.99 36.69 -21.33
C GLY A 379 -3.46 36.61 -22.77
N ILE A 380 -3.40 35.41 -23.36
CA ILE A 380 -3.05 35.20 -24.78
C ILE A 380 -4.20 35.65 -25.68
N ILE A 381 -5.44 35.31 -25.34
CA ILE A 381 -6.66 35.74 -26.04
C ILE A 381 -6.76 37.28 -26.01
N ALA A 382 -6.55 37.91 -24.86
CA ALA A 382 -6.59 39.37 -24.74
C ALA A 382 -5.50 40.09 -25.56
N ARG A 383 -4.33 39.48 -25.75
CA ARG A 383 -3.26 40.00 -26.65
C ARG A 383 -3.59 39.79 -28.13
N LEU A 384 -4.21 38.66 -28.48
CA LEU A 384 -4.70 38.39 -29.83
C LEU A 384 -5.86 39.33 -30.21
N CYS A 385 -6.80 39.57 -29.29
CA CYS A 385 -7.89 40.53 -29.47
C CYS A 385 -7.37 41.96 -29.60
N ARG A 386 -6.37 42.39 -28.80
CA ARG A 386 -5.70 43.70 -28.96
C ARG A 386 -5.00 43.86 -30.31
N LYS A 387 -4.46 42.78 -30.88
CA LYS A 387 -3.88 42.78 -32.24
C LYS A 387 -4.95 42.78 -33.35
N LEU A 388 -6.11 42.15 -33.11
CA LEU A 388 -7.23 42.11 -34.07
C LEU A 388 -8.07 43.40 -34.08
N LEU A 389 -8.15 44.12 -32.95
CA LEU A 389 -8.83 45.43 -32.83
C LEU A 389 -8.14 46.58 -33.59
N TYR A 390 -6.91 46.37 -34.10
CA TYR A 390 -6.22 47.34 -34.96
C TYR A 390 -6.48 47.16 -36.46
N VAL A 391 -7.31 46.19 -36.87
CA VAL A 391 -7.62 45.93 -38.29
C VAL A 391 -9.11 45.68 -38.47
N VAL A 392 -9.93 46.73 -38.32
CA VAL A 392 -11.25 46.80 -38.96
C VAL A 392 -11.40 48.21 -39.52
N PRO A 393 -11.37 48.39 -40.86
CA PRO A 393 -11.69 49.67 -41.48
C PRO A 393 -13.17 49.97 -41.24
N ALA A 394 -13.48 51.24 -41.01
CA ALA A 394 -14.82 51.77 -40.83
C ALA A 394 -15.76 51.30 -41.95
N PHE A 395 -16.82 50.57 -41.60
CA PHE A 395 -18.00 50.45 -42.44
C PHE A 395 -18.98 51.53 -42.00
N GLU A 396 -19.30 52.45 -42.91
CA GLU A 396 -20.42 53.37 -42.79
C GLU A 396 -21.70 52.56 -42.61
N VAL A 397 -22.46 52.88 -41.55
CA VAL A 397 -23.85 52.45 -41.42
C VAL A 397 -24.71 53.70 -41.48
N ASP A 398 -25.52 53.70 -42.53
CA ASP A 398 -26.47 54.73 -42.93
C ASP A 398 -27.52 55.02 -41.83
N SER A 399 -27.92 56.28 -41.79
CA SER A 399 -28.71 56.92 -40.75
C SER A 399 -30.20 56.63 -40.87
N SER A 400 -30.77 55.89 -39.92
CA SER A 400 -32.18 56.06 -39.52
C SER A 400 -32.50 55.29 -38.23
N MET A 401 -32.41 55.95 -37.06
CA MET A 401 -33.32 55.89 -35.89
C MET A 401 -32.60 56.36 -34.60
N PRO A 402 -33.30 57.02 -33.66
CA PRO A 402 -32.67 57.78 -32.58
C PRO A 402 -32.13 56.89 -31.46
N LEU A 403 -30.94 57.23 -30.97
CA LEU A 403 -30.31 56.69 -29.77
C LEU A 403 -31.05 57.19 -28.53
N GLU A 404 -31.66 56.29 -27.74
CA GLU A 404 -31.95 56.55 -26.33
C GLU A 404 -30.89 55.90 -25.42
N HIS A 405 -30.45 56.69 -24.45
CA HIS A 405 -29.26 56.62 -23.61
C HIS A 405 -28.80 55.24 -23.08
N GLY A 406 -27.57 54.86 -23.46
CA GLY A 406 -26.73 53.92 -22.72
C GLY A 406 -25.29 54.45 -22.65
N PHE A 407 -24.70 54.49 -21.45
CA PHE A 407 -23.29 54.83 -21.28
C PHE A 407 -22.43 53.56 -21.38
N GLN A 408 -21.32 53.67 -22.10
CA GLN A 408 -20.27 52.66 -22.14
C GLN A 408 -19.02 53.23 -21.50
N TYR A 409 -18.44 52.47 -20.57
CA TYR A 409 -17.19 52.83 -19.95
C TYR A 409 -16.40 51.57 -19.60
N LEU A 410 -15.08 51.72 -19.63
CA LEU A 410 -14.09 50.67 -19.42
C LEU A 410 -13.39 50.89 -18.07
N GLU A 411 -13.49 49.90 -17.20
CA GLU A 411 -12.69 49.83 -15.97
C GLU A 411 -11.90 48.52 -15.97
N GLY A 412 -10.59 48.62 -16.21
CA GLY A 412 -9.73 47.44 -16.39
C GLY A 412 -10.07 46.62 -17.65
N ASP A 413 -10.03 45.30 -17.55
CA ASP A 413 -10.28 44.36 -18.67
C ASP A 413 -11.78 44.01 -18.86
N VAL A 414 -12.72 44.84 -18.37
CA VAL A 414 -14.17 44.60 -18.45
C VAL A 414 -14.91 45.77 -19.10
N LEU A 415 -15.70 45.48 -20.13
CA LEU A 415 -16.58 46.44 -20.80
C LEU A 415 -17.95 46.44 -20.12
N PHE A 416 -18.34 47.58 -19.55
CA PHE A 416 -19.66 47.76 -18.94
C PHE A 416 -20.61 48.42 -19.94
N ILE A 417 -21.71 47.72 -20.26
CA ILE A 417 -22.80 48.25 -21.08
C ILE A 417 -24.06 48.23 -20.23
N THR A 418 -24.60 49.41 -19.93
CA THR A 418 -25.90 49.52 -19.25
C THR A 418 -26.98 49.78 -20.29
N LEU A 419 -27.92 48.84 -20.42
CA LEU A 419 -29.14 49.03 -21.21
C LEU A 419 -30.29 49.25 -20.23
N ASN A 420 -30.85 50.45 -20.22
CA ASN A 420 -32.13 50.70 -19.56
C ASN A 420 -33.24 50.33 -20.54
N SER A 421 -34.10 49.37 -20.19
CA SER A 421 -35.41 49.27 -20.83
C SER A 421 -36.48 48.85 -19.83
N SER A 422 -37.27 49.83 -19.41
CA SER A 422 -38.62 49.63 -18.92
C SER A 422 -39.58 49.53 -20.11
N ALA A 423 -39.60 48.40 -20.82
CA ALA A 423 -40.68 47.98 -21.71
C ALA A 423 -40.36 46.62 -22.31
N SER A 424 -41.36 45.76 -22.38
CA SER A 424 -41.37 44.48 -23.09
C SER A 424 -40.95 44.64 -24.56
N CYS A 425 -39.84 44.04 -24.97
CA CYS A 425 -39.48 43.89 -26.38
C CYS A 425 -39.02 42.45 -26.67
N HIS A 426 -39.67 41.81 -27.64
CA HIS A 426 -39.23 40.58 -28.28
C HIS A 426 -38.09 40.90 -29.25
N TYR A 427 -36.99 40.15 -29.20
CA TYR A 427 -35.94 40.23 -30.22
C TYR A 427 -35.64 38.85 -30.81
N THR A 428 -35.55 38.81 -32.14
CA THR A 428 -35.04 37.69 -32.95
C THR A 428 -33.57 37.97 -33.22
N LEU A 429 -32.65 37.15 -32.69
CA LEU A 429 -31.21 37.33 -32.90
C LEU A 429 -30.79 36.68 -34.23
N GLY A 430 -30.22 37.49 -35.14
CA GLY A 430 -29.62 37.03 -36.38
C GLY A 430 -28.31 36.25 -36.14
N GLU A 431 -28.06 35.24 -36.98
CA GLU A 431 -26.83 34.44 -36.98
C GLU A 431 -25.60 35.33 -37.24
N VAL A 432 -24.67 35.39 -36.28
CA VAL A 432 -23.28 35.80 -36.55
C VAL A 432 -22.43 34.53 -36.61
N ARG A 433 -22.06 34.09 -37.82
CA ARG A 433 -21.14 32.96 -38.01
C ARG A 433 -19.69 33.44 -37.95
N ILE A 434 -19.02 33.19 -36.82
CA ILE A 434 -17.57 33.29 -36.74
C ILE A 434 -16.99 31.89 -37.03
N LYS A 435 -16.29 31.73 -38.16
CA LYS A 435 -15.51 30.51 -38.46
C LYS A 435 -14.22 30.51 -37.62
N SER A 436 -14.23 29.95 -36.41
CA SER A 436 -13.02 29.46 -35.77
C SER A 436 -13.33 28.33 -34.77
N TRP A 437 -12.41 27.36 -34.67
CA TRP A 437 -12.55 26.07 -33.99
C TRP A 437 -12.46 26.14 -32.45
N ILE A 438 -13.35 26.90 -31.80
CA ILE A 438 -13.51 26.88 -30.34
C ILE A 438 -15.02 26.97 -30.03
N LYS A 439 -15.55 26.03 -29.25
CA LYS A 439 -16.97 25.98 -28.86
C LYS A 439 -17.37 27.28 -28.13
N PRO A 440 -18.56 27.86 -28.39
CA PRO A 440 -18.98 29.07 -27.71
C PRO A 440 -19.28 28.80 -26.24
N VAL A 441 -18.62 29.53 -25.34
CA VAL A 441 -19.02 29.66 -23.93
C VAL A 441 -19.94 30.87 -23.84
N LEU A 442 -21.21 30.66 -23.52
CA LEU A 442 -22.14 31.73 -23.20
C LEU A 442 -21.84 32.20 -21.77
N ILE A 443 -21.33 33.42 -21.59
CA ILE A 443 -21.24 34.06 -20.27
C ILE A 443 -22.36 35.09 -20.20
N CYS A 444 -23.41 34.80 -19.43
CA CYS A 444 -24.50 35.74 -19.18
C CYS A 444 -24.16 36.55 -17.91
N THR A 445 -24.07 37.87 -18.02
CA THR A 445 -23.72 38.77 -16.90
C THR A 445 -24.97 39.37 -16.26
N ARG A 446 -25.04 39.27 -14.92
CA ARG A 446 -25.90 40.00 -13.94
C ARG A 446 -27.33 40.38 -14.36
N PHE A 447 -28.31 39.79 -13.68
CA PHE A 447 -29.65 40.38 -13.52
C PHE A 447 -29.74 41.07 -12.17
N SER A 448 -30.16 42.34 -12.15
CA SER A 448 -30.61 43.04 -10.95
C SER A 448 -32.09 43.34 -11.11
N CYS A 449 -32.93 42.78 -10.26
CA CYS A 449 -34.37 43.06 -10.25
C CYS A 449 -34.68 43.88 -8.99
N ALA A 450 -35.27 45.06 -9.16
CA ALA A 450 -35.46 46.03 -8.08
C ALA A 450 -36.71 45.80 -7.21
N ALA A 451 -37.35 44.63 -7.27
CA ALA A 451 -38.50 44.31 -6.41
C ALA A 451 -38.66 42.80 -6.19
N PRO A 452 -39.10 42.36 -5.00
CA PRO A 452 -39.32 40.94 -4.72
C PRO A 452 -40.61 40.45 -5.40
N GLY A 453 -40.49 39.40 -6.22
CA GLY A 453 -41.62 38.75 -6.87
C GLY A 453 -41.21 37.46 -7.58
N LEU A 454 -42.13 36.48 -7.67
CA LEU A 454 -41.93 35.25 -8.44
C LEU A 454 -41.69 35.59 -9.91
N LEU A 455 -40.49 35.34 -10.42
CA LEU A 455 -40.24 35.29 -11.86
C LEU A 455 -40.84 33.98 -12.40
N GLY A 456 -41.70 34.10 -13.41
CA GLY A 456 -42.26 32.93 -14.12
C GLY A 456 -41.17 32.07 -14.79
N PRO A 457 -41.54 30.91 -15.36
CA PRO A 457 -40.58 29.96 -15.92
C PRO A 457 -39.70 30.60 -17.01
N VAL A 458 -38.37 30.46 -16.88
CA VAL A 458 -37.40 30.90 -17.89
C VAL A 458 -37.05 29.72 -18.78
N ARG A 459 -37.24 29.87 -20.09
CA ARG A 459 -37.02 28.82 -21.08
C ARG A 459 -35.65 28.96 -21.74
N LEU A 460 -34.74 28.03 -21.47
CA LEU A 460 -33.41 27.99 -22.07
C LEU A 460 -33.42 27.11 -23.33
N LEU A 461 -33.07 27.70 -24.47
CA LEU A 461 -32.87 26.99 -25.74
C LEU A 461 -31.39 26.63 -25.88
N LEU A 462 -31.09 25.33 -25.85
CA LEU A 462 -29.74 24.81 -26.09
C LEU A 462 -29.56 24.50 -27.59
N PRO A 463 -28.35 24.66 -28.16
CA PRO A 463 -28.12 24.35 -29.57
C PRO A 463 -28.37 22.87 -29.84
N GLY A 464 -29.32 22.55 -30.73
CA GLY A 464 -29.56 21.19 -31.23
C GLY A 464 -30.68 20.38 -30.57
N SER A 465 -31.51 20.97 -29.70
CA SER A 465 -32.73 20.30 -29.16
C SER A 465 -34.00 21.06 -29.59
N PRO A 466 -35.02 20.39 -30.18
CA PRO A 466 -36.28 21.05 -30.53
C PRO A 466 -37.22 21.25 -29.32
N THR A 467 -36.89 20.71 -28.14
CA THR A 467 -37.66 20.91 -26.90
C THR A 467 -36.79 21.61 -25.85
N GLY A 468 -37.11 22.87 -25.57
CA GLY A 468 -36.50 23.63 -24.45
C GLY A 468 -36.95 23.06 -23.10
N LYS A 469 -36.09 23.18 -22.08
CA LYS A 469 -36.44 22.83 -20.69
C LYS A 469 -36.84 24.10 -19.93
N ASP A 470 -37.95 24.00 -19.20
CA ASP A 470 -38.40 25.04 -18.29
C ASP A 470 -37.71 24.84 -16.93
N ILE A 471 -37.07 25.89 -16.42
CA ILE A 471 -36.45 25.89 -15.09
C ILE A 471 -37.19 26.93 -14.24
N LEU A 472 -37.68 26.50 -13.07
CA LEU A 472 -38.27 27.41 -12.09
C LEU A 472 -37.13 28.09 -11.30
N ALA A 473 -37.02 29.40 -11.39
CA ALA A 473 -36.02 30.17 -10.65
C ALA A 473 -36.72 31.00 -9.55
N THR A 474 -36.28 30.84 -8.30
CA THR A 474 -36.70 31.70 -7.18
C THR A 474 -35.50 32.54 -6.72
N ALA A 475 -35.67 33.85 -6.69
CA ALA A 475 -34.66 34.77 -6.17
C ALA A 475 -34.83 34.93 -4.65
N LYS A 476 -33.73 34.84 -3.91
CA LYS A 476 -33.61 35.29 -2.52
C LYS A 476 -32.41 36.22 -2.44
N GLU A 477 -32.52 37.29 -1.66
CA GLU A 477 -31.54 38.40 -1.61
C GLU A 477 -30.08 37.92 -1.46
N ASP A 478 -29.20 38.58 -2.22
CA ASP A 478 -27.74 38.48 -2.18
C ASP A 478 -27.14 37.08 -2.27
N CYS A 479 -27.36 36.39 -3.40
CA CYS A 479 -26.55 35.24 -3.79
C CYS A 479 -26.15 35.27 -5.27
N HIS A 480 -24.86 35.07 -5.51
CA HIS A 480 -24.25 34.89 -6.83
C HIS A 480 -24.83 33.64 -7.53
N MET A 481 -25.33 33.79 -8.75
CA MET A 481 -25.70 32.63 -9.58
C MET A 481 -24.50 32.18 -10.41
N LEU A 482 -24.02 30.96 -10.17
CA LEU A 482 -23.01 30.29 -10.99
C LEU A 482 -23.73 29.19 -11.77
N VAL A 483 -23.98 29.41 -13.07
CA VAL A 483 -24.61 28.42 -13.95
C VAL A 483 -23.50 27.66 -14.66
N ALA A 484 -23.22 26.43 -14.23
CA ALA A 484 -22.33 25.50 -14.93
C ALA A 484 -23.15 24.57 -15.82
N SER A 485 -22.80 24.50 -17.11
CA SER A 485 -23.36 23.54 -18.07
C SER A 485 -22.93 22.11 -17.71
N SER A 486 -23.92 21.21 -17.60
CA SER A 486 -23.76 19.81 -17.20
C SER A 486 -23.19 18.89 -18.29
N SER A 487 -22.09 19.28 -18.95
CA SER A 487 -21.39 18.39 -19.89
C SER A 487 -19.96 18.00 -19.44
N LEU A 488 -19.64 18.21 -18.15
CA LEU A 488 -18.32 17.86 -17.57
C LEU A 488 -18.37 17.12 -16.22
N LEU A 489 -19.53 16.66 -15.75
CA LEU A 489 -19.62 15.85 -14.52
C LEU A 489 -20.49 14.61 -14.76
N GLY A 490 -19.87 13.56 -15.31
CA GLY A 490 -20.37 12.20 -15.20
C GLY A 490 -20.00 11.63 -13.83
N LEU A 491 -20.67 12.06 -12.77
CA LEU A 491 -20.67 11.39 -11.48
C LEU A 491 -22.12 11.28 -11.00
N SER A 492 -22.69 10.10 -11.23
CA SER A 492 -23.93 9.69 -10.57
C SER A 492 -23.67 9.48 -9.09
N ARG A 493 -24.53 10.06 -8.27
CA ARG A 493 -24.66 9.79 -6.84
C ARG A 493 -25.00 8.31 -6.58
N ARG A 494 -24.19 7.65 -5.75
CA ARG A 494 -24.61 7.02 -4.50
C ARG A 494 -23.56 7.35 -3.44
#